data_AF-R1G7V4-F1
#
_entry.id   AF-R1G7V4-F1
#
_cell.length_a   1.000
_cell.length_b   1.000
_cell.length_c   1.000
_cell.angle_alpha   90.00
_cell.angle_beta   90.00
_cell.angle_gamma   90.00
#
_symmetry.space_group_name_H-M   'P 1'
#
loop_
_entity.id
_entity.type
_entity.pdbx_description
1 polymer ?
#
loop_
_entity_poly.entity_id
_entity_poly.type
_entity_poly.pdbx_seq_one_letter_code
_entity_poly.pdbx_strand_id
1 'polypeptide(L)'
;MSASEIILVSRVDPAPISRGISHAYHAIALLWNQRRIGTFLRRRLTTTLAAYLILDAIVSAPPPPPALHTVQKQTLFAIHTLTRDDLTYRLIATLSYWFSGFLLLLTVSNTLAILLVLTNLSTPADRPPLFGALPAAHSLRRFWGTLWHQCLRRGLTGHADLVADRLLRAPRGTRASRYARLFAAFLLSGLVHRACERGMGVPPADGGALLFFPLQALGILAEDAVQAVVGRRVRARVGRALG
;
A
#
# COMPACT_ATOMS: atom_id res chain seq x y z
N MET A 1 -17.65 5.46 18.63
CA MET A 1 -18.26 6.80 18.58
C MET A 1 -17.20 7.79 18.13
N SER A 2 -17.47 8.57 17.09
CA SER A 2 -16.60 9.69 16.68
C SER A 2 -16.78 10.86 17.66
N ALA A 3 -15.75 11.70 17.83
CA ALA A 3 -15.84 12.94 18.62
C ALA A 3 -17.01 13.84 18.19
N SER A 4 -17.38 13.81 16.91
CA SER A 4 -18.54 14.54 16.38
C SER A 4 -19.89 14.02 16.89
N GLU A 5 -20.00 12.71 17.17
CA GLU A 5 -21.23 12.10 17.70
C GLU A 5 -21.42 12.45 19.19
N ILE A 6 -20.33 12.60 19.94
CA ILE A 6 -20.36 13.03 21.35
C ILE A 6 -20.84 14.49 21.47
N ILE A 7 -20.36 15.37 20.58
CA ILE A 7 -20.76 16.79 20.56
C ILE A 7 -22.22 16.96 20.12
N LEU A 8 -22.73 16.10 19.24
CA LEU A 8 -24.13 16.13 18.84
C LEU A 8 -25.05 15.71 20.01
N VAL A 9 -24.65 14.70 20.76
CA VAL A 9 -25.38 14.22 21.95
C VAL A 9 -25.36 15.25 23.09
N SER A 10 -24.29 16.04 23.23
CA SER A 10 -24.20 17.06 24.28
C SER A 10 -24.95 18.37 23.97
N ARG A 11 -25.49 18.53 22.75
CA ARG A 11 -26.21 19.75 22.32
C ARG A 11 -27.73 19.62 22.31
N VAL A 12 -28.28 18.45 22.62
CA VAL A 12 -29.74 18.24 22.70
C VAL A 12 -30.18 18.50 24.14
N ASP A 13 -30.90 19.60 24.36
CA ASP A 13 -31.53 19.91 25.65
C ASP A 13 -32.48 18.76 26.06
N PRO A 14 -32.38 18.25 27.30
CA PRO A 14 -33.19 17.12 27.76
C PRO A 14 -34.58 17.64 28.17
N ALA A 15 -35.49 17.77 27.20
CA ALA A 15 -36.92 17.69 27.51
C ALA A 15 -37.19 16.30 28.14
N PRO A 16 -38.20 16.15 29.03
CA PRO A 16 -38.45 14.93 29.80
C PRO A 16 -39.10 13.85 28.93
N ILE A 17 -38.41 13.45 27.87
CA ILE A 17 -38.71 12.27 27.08
C ILE A 17 -38.17 11.09 27.89
N SER A 18 -39.11 10.28 28.37
CA SER A 18 -38.99 9.22 29.37
C SER A 18 -37.64 8.48 29.41
N ARG A 19 -37.12 8.25 30.62
CA ARG A 19 -35.90 7.46 30.88
C ARG A 19 -35.87 6.12 30.10
N GLY A 20 -37.02 5.50 29.87
CA GLY A 20 -37.15 4.25 29.09
C GLY A 20 -36.72 4.38 27.61
N ILE A 21 -37.01 5.51 26.96
CA ILE A 21 -36.58 5.79 25.59
C ILE A 21 -35.05 5.93 25.55
N SER A 22 -34.45 6.62 26.53
CA SER A 22 -32.99 6.74 26.65
C SER A 22 -32.29 5.39 26.87
N HIS A 23 -32.84 4.51 27.71
CA HIS A 23 -32.28 3.15 27.90
C HIS A 23 -32.36 2.29 26.63
N ALA A 24 -33.49 2.36 25.90
CA ALA A 24 -33.65 1.67 24.62
C ALA A 24 -32.63 2.17 23.58
N TYR A 25 -32.44 3.49 23.48
CA TYR A 25 -31.42 4.07 22.59
C TYR A 25 -30.00 3.60 22.94
N HIS A 26 -29.62 3.60 24.23
CA HIS A 26 -28.31 3.11 24.66
C HIS A 26 -28.12 1.62 24.37
N ALA A 27 -29.14 0.78 24.63
CA ALA A 27 -29.09 -0.64 24.34
C ALA A 27 -28.93 -0.91 22.84
N ILE A 28 -29.67 -0.19 21.98
CA ILE A 28 -29.56 -0.30 20.52
C ILE A 28 -28.16 0.13 20.05
N ALA A 29 -27.63 1.24 20.56
CA ALA A 29 -26.30 1.72 20.22
C ALA A 29 -25.19 0.74 20.62
N LEU A 30 -25.31 0.13 21.82
CA LEU A 30 -24.38 -0.91 22.27
C LEU A 30 -24.44 -2.15 21.39
N LEU A 31 -25.63 -2.67 21.10
CA LEU A 31 -25.81 -3.83 20.23
C LEU A 31 -25.27 -3.57 18.82
N TRP A 32 -25.50 -2.38 18.29
CA TRP A 32 -24.97 -1.95 17.00
C TRP A 32 -23.44 -1.92 17.00
N ASN A 33 -22.83 -1.35 18.05
CA ASN A 33 -21.38 -1.29 18.20
C ASN A 33 -20.78 -2.70 18.33
N GLN A 34 -21.38 -3.57 19.14
CA GLN A 34 -20.95 -4.96 19.31
C GLN A 34 -21.03 -5.74 17.98
N ARG A 35 -22.12 -5.59 17.22
CA ARG A 35 -22.24 -6.19 15.89
C ARG A 35 -21.17 -5.69 14.91
N ARG A 36 -20.85 -4.39 14.91
CA ARG A 36 -19.79 -3.82 14.07
C ARG A 36 -18.41 -4.38 14.44
N ILE A 37 -18.08 -4.41 15.73
CA ILE A 37 -16.82 -4.97 16.22
C ILE A 37 -16.73 -6.46 15.87
N GLY A 38 -17.77 -7.25 16.16
CA GLY A 38 -17.81 -8.68 15.83
C GLY A 38 -17.64 -8.95 14.34
N THR A 39 -18.31 -8.17 13.47
CA THR A 39 -18.16 -8.29 12.01
C THR A 39 -16.75 -7.96 11.55
N PHE A 40 -16.16 -6.88 12.09
CA PHE A 40 -14.79 -6.48 11.80
C PHE A 40 -13.78 -7.57 12.21
N LEU A 41 -13.88 -8.06 13.45
CA LEU A 41 -12.99 -9.09 13.99
C LEU A 41 -13.10 -10.38 13.19
N ARG A 42 -14.32 -10.88 12.94
CA ARG A 42 -14.54 -12.09 12.14
C ARG A 42 -13.89 -11.97 10.77
N ARG A 43 -14.11 -10.87 10.05
CA ARG A 43 -13.53 -10.66 8.71
C ARG A 43 -12.01 -10.62 8.76
N ARG A 44 -11.42 -9.88 9.70
CA ARG A 44 -9.96 -9.76 9.80
C ARG A 44 -9.35 -11.12 10.20
N LEU A 45 -9.92 -11.82 11.18
CA LEU A 45 -9.49 -13.16 11.60
C LEU A 45 -9.52 -14.17 10.45
N THR A 46 -10.63 -14.28 9.72
CA THR A 46 -10.72 -15.24 8.61
C THR A 46 -9.73 -14.90 7.50
N THR A 47 -9.59 -13.62 7.15
CA THR A 47 -8.60 -13.21 6.14
C THR A 47 -7.16 -13.44 6.59
N THR A 48 -6.84 -13.20 7.87
CA THR A 48 -5.51 -13.47 8.43
C THR A 48 -5.20 -14.97 8.43
N LEU A 49 -6.14 -15.81 8.87
CA LEU A 49 -5.95 -17.25 8.90
C LEU A 49 -5.70 -17.79 7.49
N ALA A 50 -6.53 -17.40 6.51
CA ALA A 50 -6.33 -17.80 5.13
C ALA A 50 -4.99 -17.31 4.58
N ALA A 51 -4.65 -16.02 4.80
CA ALA A 51 -3.39 -15.46 4.32
C ALA A 51 -2.17 -16.12 4.95
N TYR A 52 -2.23 -16.44 6.25
CA TYR A 52 -1.19 -17.15 6.98
C TYR A 52 -0.98 -18.56 6.41
N LEU A 53 -2.04 -19.35 6.26
CA LEU A 53 -1.93 -20.73 5.77
C LEU A 53 -1.39 -20.78 4.33
N ILE A 54 -1.80 -19.85 3.47
CA ILE A 54 -1.27 -19.76 2.10
C ILE A 54 0.21 -19.36 2.13
N LEU A 55 0.58 -18.38 2.95
CA LEU A 55 1.96 -17.95 3.07
C LEU A 55 2.85 -19.07 3.63
N ASP A 56 2.38 -19.79 4.64
CA ASP A 56 3.06 -20.94 5.24
C ASP A 56 3.31 -22.04 4.20
N ALA A 57 2.30 -22.36 3.38
CA ALA A 57 2.45 -23.31 2.27
C ALA A 57 3.48 -22.85 1.22
N ILE A 58 3.51 -21.55 0.87
CA ILE A 58 4.48 -21.01 -0.10
C ILE A 58 5.90 -21.05 0.48
N VAL A 59 6.07 -20.66 1.74
CA VAL A 59 7.39 -20.60 2.40
C VAL A 59 7.91 -22.00 2.72
N SER A 60 7.03 -22.97 2.95
CA SER A 60 7.38 -24.38 3.18
C SER A 60 7.66 -25.16 1.89
N ALA A 61 7.50 -24.53 0.70
CA ALA A 61 7.82 -25.17 -0.56
C ALA A 61 9.32 -25.50 -0.66
N PRO A 62 9.71 -26.59 -1.33
CA PRO A 62 11.11 -26.94 -1.50
C PRO A 62 11.86 -25.83 -2.25
N PRO A 63 13.13 -25.57 -1.91
CA PRO A 63 13.91 -24.55 -2.58
C PRO A 63 14.08 -24.90 -4.06
N PRO A 64 14.07 -23.88 -4.96
CA PRO A 64 14.28 -24.11 -6.37
C PRO A 64 15.72 -24.59 -6.64
N PRO A 65 15.95 -25.34 -7.74
CA PRO A 65 17.30 -25.74 -8.14
C PRO A 65 18.28 -24.55 -8.20
N PRO A 66 19.51 -24.68 -7.64
CA PRO A 66 20.52 -23.62 -7.62
C PRO A 66 20.84 -23.03 -9.00
N ALA A 67 20.79 -23.87 -10.03
CA ALA A 67 21.03 -23.46 -11.41
C ALA A 67 20.07 -22.38 -11.91
N LEU A 68 18.87 -22.24 -11.36
CA LEU A 68 17.85 -21.29 -11.83
C LEU A 68 18.00 -19.87 -11.25
N HIS A 69 18.81 -19.68 -10.20
CA HIS A 69 18.88 -18.41 -9.46
C HIS A 69 20.31 -17.89 -9.25
N THR A 70 21.14 -17.95 -10.29
CA THR A 70 22.51 -17.41 -10.26
C THR A 70 22.56 -15.91 -10.57
N VAL A 71 23.63 -15.24 -10.13
CA VAL A 71 23.86 -13.79 -10.38
C VAL A 71 23.82 -13.45 -11.86
N GLN A 72 24.39 -14.30 -12.72
CA GLN A 72 24.43 -14.10 -14.17
C GLN A 72 23.01 -14.09 -14.80
N LYS A 73 22.05 -14.79 -14.18
CA LYS A 73 20.67 -14.89 -14.65
C LYS A 73 19.79 -13.72 -14.21
N GLN A 74 20.28 -12.82 -13.35
CA GLN A 74 19.60 -11.59 -12.92
C GLN A 74 19.65 -10.45 -13.97
N THR A 75 19.96 -10.78 -15.22
CA THR A 75 20.14 -9.80 -16.30
C THR A 75 18.83 -9.17 -16.78
N LEU A 76 18.88 -7.86 -17.04
CA LEU A 76 17.79 -7.10 -17.66
C LEU A 76 17.95 -6.99 -19.19
N PHE A 77 19.17 -7.04 -19.70
CA PHE A 77 19.48 -6.76 -21.11
C PHE A 77 19.92 -7.99 -21.90
N ALA A 78 20.55 -8.96 -21.23
CA ALA A 78 20.99 -10.21 -21.87
C ALA A 78 19.89 -11.28 -21.80
N ILE A 79 18.63 -10.93 -22.09
CA ILE A 79 17.50 -11.87 -22.03
C ILE A 79 17.71 -13.04 -23.00
N HIS A 80 18.42 -12.81 -24.10
CA HIS A 80 18.77 -13.83 -25.10
C HIS A 80 19.66 -14.96 -24.55
N THR A 81 20.32 -14.78 -23.40
CA THR A 81 21.14 -15.83 -22.78
C THR A 81 20.34 -16.75 -21.86
N LEU A 82 19.03 -16.53 -21.73
CA LEU A 82 18.17 -17.27 -20.80
C LEU A 82 17.43 -18.40 -21.50
N THR A 83 17.34 -19.53 -20.80
CA THR A 83 16.54 -20.67 -21.25
C THR A 83 15.05 -20.46 -20.97
N ARG A 84 14.19 -21.34 -21.51
CA ARG A 84 12.75 -21.33 -21.21
C ARG A 84 12.47 -21.57 -19.73
N ASP A 85 13.25 -22.45 -19.10
CA ASP A 85 13.13 -22.76 -17.68
C ASP A 85 13.51 -21.54 -16.82
N ASP A 86 14.54 -20.80 -17.22
CA ASP A 86 14.93 -19.55 -16.55
C ASP A 86 13.82 -18.51 -16.62
N LEU A 87 13.20 -18.33 -17.79
CA LEU A 87 12.10 -17.39 -17.95
C LEU A 87 10.86 -17.79 -17.12
N THR A 88 10.53 -19.08 -17.13
CA THR A 88 9.42 -19.64 -16.36
C THR A 88 9.65 -19.45 -14.87
N TYR A 89 10.84 -19.81 -14.37
CA TYR A 89 11.23 -19.60 -12.99
C TYR A 89 11.18 -18.11 -12.62
N ARG A 90 11.72 -17.22 -13.44
CA ARG A 90 11.69 -15.77 -13.19
C ARG A 90 10.26 -15.24 -13.04
N LEU A 91 9.34 -15.64 -13.91
CA LEU A 91 7.95 -15.23 -13.84
C LEU A 91 7.30 -15.72 -12.54
N ILE A 92 7.42 -17.02 -12.25
CA ILE A 92 6.83 -17.63 -11.06
C ILE A 92 7.43 -17.03 -9.78
N ALA A 93 8.75 -16.96 -9.68
CA ALA A 93 9.45 -16.41 -8.51
C ALA A 93 9.08 -14.94 -8.27
N THR A 94 8.94 -14.14 -9.34
CA THR A 94 8.51 -12.75 -9.22
C THR A 94 7.08 -12.67 -8.69
N LEU A 95 6.14 -13.40 -9.28
CA LEU A 95 4.74 -13.41 -8.84
C LEU A 95 4.61 -13.91 -7.40
N SER A 96 5.31 -14.99 -7.05
CA SER A 96 5.36 -15.53 -5.70
C SER A 96 5.95 -14.54 -4.71
N TYR A 97 7.03 -13.83 -5.06
CA TYR A 97 7.63 -12.80 -4.19
C TYR A 97 6.63 -11.69 -3.85
N TRP A 98 5.98 -11.12 -4.86
CA TRP A 98 4.98 -10.06 -4.67
C TRP A 98 3.75 -10.54 -3.91
N PHE A 99 3.28 -11.76 -4.20
CA PHE A 99 2.13 -12.35 -3.53
C PHE A 99 2.42 -12.68 -2.06
N SER A 100 3.57 -13.29 -1.76
CA SER A 100 4.02 -13.54 -0.39
C SER A 100 4.18 -12.23 0.40
N GLY A 101 4.75 -11.19 -0.21
CA GLY A 101 4.82 -9.86 0.40
C GLY A 101 3.45 -9.27 0.71
N PHE A 102 2.48 -9.42 -0.21
CA PHE A 102 1.09 -9.02 0.01
C PHE A 102 0.46 -9.77 1.20
N LEU A 103 0.60 -11.10 1.25
CA LEU A 103 0.05 -11.93 2.33
C LEU A 103 0.67 -11.58 3.68
N LEU A 104 1.99 -11.40 3.73
CA LEU A 104 2.71 -11.01 4.94
C LEU A 104 2.21 -9.66 5.48
N LEU A 105 2.13 -8.65 4.62
CA LEU A 105 1.64 -7.32 4.99
C LEU A 105 0.18 -7.36 5.45
N LEU A 106 -0.66 -8.16 4.80
CA LEU A 106 -2.05 -8.35 5.19
C LEU A 106 -2.17 -9.00 6.57
N THR A 107 -1.41 -10.07 6.82
CA THR A 107 -1.35 -10.78 8.11
C THR A 107 -0.91 -9.83 9.22
N VAL A 108 0.22 -9.15 9.08
CA VAL A 108 0.75 -8.22 10.08
C VAL A 108 -0.24 -7.08 10.36
N SER A 109 -0.77 -6.46 9.30
CA SER A 109 -1.71 -5.34 9.46
C SER A 109 -3.02 -5.76 10.10
N ASN A 110 -3.55 -6.93 9.77
CA ASN A 110 -4.78 -7.43 10.37
C ASN A 110 -4.58 -7.79 11.83
N THR A 111 -3.49 -8.49 12.17
CA THR A 111 -3.17 -8.87 13.54
C THR A 111 -3.07 -7.62 14.42
N LEU A 112 -2.32 -6.61 13.97
CA LEU A 112 -2.23 -5.34 14.68
C LEU A 112 -3.59 -4.65 14.84
N ALA A 113 -4.42 -4.67 13.80
CA ALA A 113 -5.75 -4.07 13.84
C ALA A 113 -6.70 -4.81 14.81
N ILE A 114 -6.63 -6.15 14.86
CA ILE A 114 -7.39 -6.98 15.80
C ILE A 114 -6.97 -6.63 17.23
N LEU A 115 -5.67 -6.67 17.54
CA LEU A 115 -5.15 -6.37 18.87
C LEU A 115 -5.57 -4.97 19.34
N LEU A 116 -5.45 -3.97 18.48
CA LEU A 116 -5.75 -2.58 18.84
C LEU A 116 -7.25 -2.31 18.97
N VAL A 117 -8.12 -3.06 18.28
CA VAL A 117 -9.58 -2.98 18.50
C VAL A 117 -10.00 -3.73 19.76
N LEU A 118 -9.41 -4.90 20.04
CA LEU A 118 -9.71 -5.68 21.25
C LEU A 118 -9.26 -4.95 22.53
N THR A 119 -8.13 -4.25 22.47
CA THR A 119 -7.61 -3.43 23.58
C THR A 119 -8.24 -2.03 23.67
N ASN A 120 -9.23 -1.72 22.80
CA ASN A 120 -9.90 -0.43 22.72
C ASN A 120 -8.95 0.78 22.46
N LEU A 121 -7.75 0.52 21.91
CA LEU A 121 -6.79 1.54 21.48
C LEU A 121 -7.12 2.13 20.11
N SER A 122 -8.02 1.51 19.36
CA SER A 122 -8.55 2.04 18.11
C SER A 122 -9.93 1.47 17.81
N THR A 123 -10.71 2.17 17.00
CA THR A 123 -11.99 1.69 16.49
C THR A 123 -11.82 0.95 15.16
N PRO A 124 -12.79 0.13 14.73
CA PRO A 124 -12.80 -0.46 13.39
C PRO A 124 -12.64 0.57 12.25
N ALA A 125 -13.13 1.80 12.44
CA ALA A 125 -13.03 2.88 11.45
C ALA A 125 -11.60 3.43 11.29
N ASP A 126 -10.80 3.38 12.37
CA ASP A 126 -9.38 3.79 12.35
C ASP A 126 -8.48 2.78 11.63
N ARG A 127 -9.04 1.61 11.26
CA ARG A 127 -8.35 0.49 10.63
C ARG A 127 -8.86 0.24 9.20
N PRO A 128 -8.63 1.18 8.26
CA PRO A 128 -9.04 1.00 6.88
C PRO A 128 -8.33 -0.21 6.23
N PRO A 129 -8.81 -0.68 5.07
CA PRO A 129 -8.09 -1.66 4.26
C PRO A 129 -6.67 -1.19 3.95
N LEU A 130 -5.69 -2.10 4.04
CA LEU A 130 -4.30 -1.78 3.76
C LEU A 130 -4.05 -1.53 2.27
N PHE A 131 -4.76 -2.27 1.43
CA PHE A 131 -4.67 -2.21 -0.02
C PHE A 131 -5.91 -1.56 -0.62
N GLY A 132 -5.74 -0.88 -1.75
CA GLY A 132 -6.83 -0.36 -2.56
C GLY A 132 -7.52 -1.43 -3.41
N ALA A 133 -8.39 -0.99 -4.31
CA ALA A 133 -9.06 -1.88 -5.26
C ALA A 133 -8.18 -2.16 -6.48
N LEU A 134 -8.06 -3.42 -6.90
CA LEU A 134 -7.24 -3.84 -8.05
C LEU A 134 -7.52 -3.05 -9.34
N PRO A 135 -8.78 -2.74 -9.72
CA PRO A 135 -9.06 -1.97 -10.93
C PRO A 135 -8.45 -0.56 -10.93
N ALA A 136 -8.05 -0.04 -9.77
CA ALA A 136 -7.38 1.25 -9.67
C ALA A 136 -5.93 1.22 -10.19
N ALA A 137 -5.30 0.05 -10.34
CA ALA A 137 -3.88 -0.11 -10.69
C ALA A 137 -3.62 -0.19 -12.20
N HIS A 138 -4.23 0.74 -12.96
CA HIS A 138 -4.01 0.87 -14.40
C HIS A 138 -2.81 1.76 -14.79
N SER A 139 -2.09 2.28 -13.80
CA SER A 139 -0.87 3.08 -13.96
C SER A 139 0.06 2.83 -12.77
N LEU A 140 1.36 3.00 -12.98
CA LEU A 140 2.38 2.85 -11.96
C LEU A 140 2.18 3.84 -10.82
N ARG A 141 1.81 5.09 -11.16
CA ARG A 141 1.46 6.11 -10.16
C ARG A 141 0.31 5.66 -9.26
N ARG A 142 -0.73 5.03 -9.83
CA ARG A 142 -1.90 4.58 -9.05
C ARG A 142 -1.62 3.28 -8.32
N PHE A 143 -0.82 2.38 -8.89
CA PHE A 143 -0.35 1.18 -8.20
C PHE A 143 0.27 1.56 -6.85
N TRP A 144 1.28 2.43 -6.84
CA TRP A 144 1.93 2.87 -5.61
C TRP A 144 1.10 3.86 -4.77
N GLY A 145 0.37 4.77 -5.44
CA GLY A 145 -0.35 5.85 -4.78
C GLY A 145 -1.72 5.47 -4.20
N THR A 146 -2.30 4.35 -4.63
CA THR A 146 -3.68 3.98 -4.28
C THR A 146 -3.89 2.50 -3.99
N LEU A 147 -3.18 1.58 -4.67
CA LEU A 147 -3.38 0.15 -4.49
C LEU A 147 -2.45 -0.43 -3.42
N TRP A 148 -1.14 -0.30 -3.60
CA TRP A 148 -0.13 -0.99 -2.80
C TRP A 148 -0.04 -0.38 -1.39
N HIS A 149 0.17 -1.22 -0.37
CA HIS A 149 0.01 -0.92 1.06
C HIS A 149 0.07 0.56 1.50
N GLN A 150 -1.04 1.10 1.99
CA GLN A 150 -1.19 2.54 2.26
C GLN A 150 -0.68 2.97 3.65
N CYS A 151 -0.21 2.07 4.49
CA CYS A 151 0.21 2.37 5.87
C CYS A 151 1.41 3.34 5.94
N LEU A 152 2.35 3.25 4.99
CA LEU A 152 3.53 4.13 4.94
C LEU A 152 3.29 5.43 4.18
N ARG A 153 2.15 5.58 3.49
CA ARG A 153 1.90 6.68 2.55
C ARG A 153 2.09 8.05 3.21
N ARG A 154 1.38 8.31 4.32
CA ARG A 154 1.44 9.60 5.03
C ARG A 154 2.83 9.89 5.57
N GLY A 155 3.48 8.89 6.16
CA GLY A 155 4.83 9.00 6.69
C GLY A 155 5.81 9.39 5.58
N LEU A 156 5.86 8.62 4.50
CA LEU A 156 6.79 8.86 3.40
C LEU A 156 6.54 10.20 2.69
N THR A 157 5.28 10.57 2.43
CA THR A 157 4.99 11.84 1.75
C THR A 157 5.27 13.05 2.62
N GLY A 158 4.97 13.00 3.93
CA GLY A 158 5.26 14.11 4.83
C GLY A 158 6.76 14.41 4.94
N HIS A 159 7.59 13.36 5.00
CA HIS A 159 9.04 13.53 4.99
C HIS A 159 9.55 13.98 3.61
N ALA A 160 8.95 13.50 2.52
CA ALA A 160 9.28 13.96 1.18
C ALA A 160 8.93 15.44 0.96
N ASP A 161 7.83 15.93 1.55
CA ASP A 161 7.49 17.35 1.57
C ASP A 161 8.57 18.15 2.31
N LEU A 162 8.97 17.70 3.51
CA LEU A 162 10.05 18.34 4.26
C LEU A 162 11.36 18.43 3.45
N VAL A 163 11.76 17.34 2.81
CA VAL A 163 12.96 17.31 1.95
C VAL A 163 12.81 18.28 0.78
N ALA A 164 11.70 18.24 0.05
CA ALA A 164 11.50 19.11 -1.11
C ALA A 164 11.45 20.60 -0.71
N ASP A 165 10.81 20.92 0.41
CA ASP A 165 10.56 22.30 0.82
C ASP A 165 11.72 22.92 1.59
N ARG A 166 12.38 22.17 2.48
CA ARG A 166 13.41 22.70 3.37
C ARG A 166 14.82 22.47 2.84
N LEU A 167 15.10 21.28 2.30
CA LEU A 167 16.43 20.93 1.81
C LEU A 167 16.64 21.41 0.38
N LEU A 168 15.71 21.06 -0.53
CA LEU A 168 15.83 21.40 -1.95
C LEU A 168 15.24 22.77 -2.30
N ARG A 169 14.45 23.36 -1.40
CA ARG A 169 13.75 24.66 -1.59
C ARG A 169 12.97 24.72 -2.91
N ALA A 170 12.38 23.60 -3.32
CA ALA A 170 11.72 23.47 -4.61
C ALA A 170 10.38 24.26 -4.64
N PRO A 171 10.19 25.24 -5.52
CA PRO A 171 8.99 26.09 -5.51
C PRO A 171 7.70 25.30 -5.70
N ARG A 172 6.78 25.37 -4.72
CA ARG A 172 5.51 24.62 -4.78
C ARG A 172 4.69 24.98 -6.02
N GLY A 173 3.90 24.03 -6.51
CA GLY A 173 3.12 24.16 -7.74
C GLY A 173 3.91 23.92 -9.03
N THR A 174 5.24 23.87 -8.98
CA THR A 174 6.06 23.55 -10.16
C THR A 174 6.17 22.04 -10.40
N ARG A 175 6.44 21.65 -11.66
CA ARG A 175 6.75 20.26 -12.01
C ARG A 175 8.00 19.75 -11.29
N ALA A 176 9.03 20.60 -11.16
CA ALA A 176 10.24 20.27 -10.43
C ALA A 176 9.94 19.88 -8.98
N SER A 177 9.11 20.66 -8.31
CA SER A 177 8.70 20.42 -6.92
C SER A 177 7.84 19.15 -6.75
N ARG A 178 6.99 18.83 -7.75
CA ARG A 178 6.26 17.55 -7.80
C ARG A 178 7.18 16.35 -7.95
N TYR A 179 8.14 16.40 -8.87
CA TYR A 179 9.07 15.29 -9.08
C TYR A 179 10.08 15.16 -7.94
N ALA A 180 10.57 16.25 -7.36
CA ALA A 180 11.44 16.23 -6.19
C ALA A 180 10.80 15.45 -5.03
N ARG A 181 9.52 15.71 -4.72
CA ARG A 181 8.76 14.94 -3.71
C ARG A 181 8.59 13.48 -4.08
N LEU A 182 8.32 13.20 -5.36
CA LEU A 182 8.16 11.84 -5.84
C LEU A 182 9.45 11.02 -5.61
N PHE A 183 10.58 11.56 -6.06
CA PHE A 183 11.89 10.94 -5.85
C PHE A 183 12.24 10.81 -4.37
N ALA A 184 12.02 11.85 -3.56
CA ALA A 184 12.27 11.79 -2.13
C ALA A 184 11.41 10.71 -1.44
N ALA A 185 10.12 10.61 -1.75
CA ALA A 185 9.24 9.58 -1.17
C ALA A 185 9.70 8.16 -1.52
N PHE A 186 10.09 7.91 -2.78
CA PHE A 186 10.60 6.60 -3.19
C PHE A 186 11.99 6.31 -2.61
N LEU A 187 12.89 7.29 -2.52
CA LEU A 187 14.18 7.11 -1.89
C LEU A 187 14.05 6.77 -0.41
N LEU A 188 13.18 7.46 0.32
CA LEU A 188 12.85 7.15 1.72
C LEU A 188 12.27 5.74 1.86
N SER A 189 11.40 5.32 0.93
CA SER A 189 10.89 3.95 0.90
C SER A 189 12.00 2.92 0.69
N GLY A 190 12.95 3.21 -0.21
CA GLY A 190 14.13 2.38 -0.43
C GLY A 190 15.05 2.28 0.79
N LEU A 191 15.21 3.37 1.55
CA LEU A 191 15.98 3.35 2.80
C LEU A 191 15.33 2.46 3.87
N VAL A 192 14.00 2.53 4.02
CA VAL A 192 13.25 1.65 4.92
C VAL A 192 13.45 0.19 4.52
N HIS A 193 13.30 -0.14 3.24
CA HIS A 193 13.48 -1.52 2.76
C HIS A 193 14.93 -1.99 2.89
N ARG A 194 15.92 -1.13 2.67
CA ARG A 194 17.33 -1.47 2.91
C ARG A 194 17.60 -1.76 4.39
N ALA A 195 16.95 -1.05 5.31
CA ALA A 195 17.04 -1.37 6.73
C ALA A 195 16.42 -2.75 7.04
N CYS A 196 15.27 -3.07 6.44
CA CYS A 196 14.65 -4.38 6.55
C CYS A 196 15.51 -5.50 5.97
N GLU A 197 16.07 -5.32 4.77
CA GLU A 197 17.02 -6.26 4.12
C GLU A 197 18.16 -6.61 5.08
N ARG A 198 18.80 -5.59 5.68
CA ARG A 198 19.88 -5.80 6.65
C ARG A 198 19.41 -6.50 7.92
N GLY A 199 18.24 -6.13 8.44
CA GLY A 199 17.65 -6.78 9.61
C GLY A 199 17.32 -8.25 9.38
N MET A 200 17.06 -8.66 8.13
CA MET A 200 16.86 -10.04 7.71
C MET A 200 18.16 -10.77 7.33
N GLY A 201 19.32 -10.13 7.50
CA GLY A 201 20.62 -10.72 7.18
C GLY A 201 20.99 -10.73 5.69
N VAL A 202 20.29 -9.97 4.84
CA VAL A 202 20.64 -9.86 3.41
C VAL A 202 21.95 -9.06 3.27
N PRO A 203 22.99 -9.64 2.62
CA PRO A 203 24.25 -8.94 2.40
C PRO A 203 24.06 -7.63 1.63
N PRO A 204 24.85 -6.57 1.91
CA PRO A 204 24.69 -5.28 1.23
C PRO A 204 24.81 -5.35 -0.30
N ALA A 205 25.59 -6.29 -0.83
CA ALA A 205 25.77 -6.52 -2.26
C ALA A 205 24.54 -7.13 -2.94
N ASP A 206 23.72 -7.87 -2.19
CA ASP A 206 22.54 -8.57 -2.70
C ASP A 206 21.25 -7.75 -2.51
N GLY A 207 21.32 -6.67 -1.72
CA GLY A 207 20.18 -5.77 -1.48
C GLY A 207 19.85 -4.91 -2.69
N GLY A 208 18.59 -4.92 -3.12
CA GLY A 208 18.12 -4.21 -4.32
C GLY A 208 17.32 -2.94 -4.04
N ALA A 209 16.90 -2.71 -2.78
CA ALA A 209 15.93 -1.67 -2.45
C ALA A 209 16.29 -0.25 -2.93
N LEU A 210 17.55 0.18 -2.74
CA LEU A 210 17.99 1.53 -3.11
C LEU A 210 18.06 1.77 -4.61
N LEU A 211 18.08 0.70 -5.42
CA LEU A 211 17.93 0.79 -6.87
C LEU A 211 16.45 0.71 -7.27
N PHE A 212 15.75 -0.29 -6.72
CA PHE A 212 14.37 -0.61 -7.09
C PHE A 212 13.39 0.56 -6.88
N PHE A 213 13.40 1.20 -5.70
CA PHE A 213 12.41 2.23 -5.39
C PHE A 213 12.60 3.53 -6.18
N PRO A 214 13.82 4.11 -6.30
CA PRO A 214 14.02 5.28 -7.16
C PRO A 214 13.68 5.02 -8.64
N LEU A 215 13.91 3.80 -9.15
CA LEU A 215 13.48 3.43 -10.50
C LEU A 215 11.96 3.54 -10.70
N GLN A 216 11.15 3.36 -9.65
CA GLN A 216 9.70 3.58 -9.75
C GLN A 216 9.35 5.05 -9.99
N ALA A 217 10.09 5.99 -9.40
CA ALA A 217 9.91 7.41 -9.65
C ALA A 217 10.23 7.76 -11.12
N LEU A 218 11.28 7.15 -11.68
CA LEU A 218 11.63 7.27 -13.10
C LEU A 218 10.55 6.64 -13.99
N GLY A 219 10.04 5.45 -13.65
CA GLY A 219 8.94 4.82 -14.38
C GLY A 219 7.68 5.69 -14.41
N ILE A 220 7.37 6.34 -13.29
CA ILE A 220 6.23 7.28 -13.20
C ILE A 220 6.49 8.56 -14.02
N LEU A 221 7.73 9.04 -14.10
CA LEU A 221 8.10 10.16 -14.96
C LEU A 221 7.91 9.80 -16.44
N ALA A 222 8.33 8.59 -16.84
CA ALA A 222 8.11 8.07 -18.19
C ALA A 222 6.62 7.90 -18.50
N GLU A 223 5.84 7.36 -17.56
CA GLU A 223 4.39 7.25 -17.64
C GLU A 223 3.73 8.63 -17.87
N ASP A 224 4.08 9.64 -17.07
CA ASP A 224 3.55 11.00 -17.23
C ASP A 224 3.89 11.58 -18.62
N ALA A 225 5.10 11.31 -19.14
CA ALA A 225 5.53 11.77 -20.45
C ALA A 225 4.73 11.11 -21.59
N VAL A 226 4.52 9.79 -21.53
CA VAL A 226 3.69 9.05 -22.48
C VAL A 226 2.25 9.59 -22.47
N GLN A 227 1.66 9.76 -21.29
CA GLN A 227 0.31 10.29 -21.14
C GLN A 227 0.18 11.72 -21.72
N ALA A 228 1.21 12.56 -21.52
CA ALA A 228 1.22 13.91 -22.08
C ALA A 228 1.26 13.89 -23.63
N VAL A 229 2.05 13.02 -24.24
CA VAL A 229 2.16 12.89 -25.70
C VAL A 229 0.86 12.34 -26.28
N VAL A 230 0.33 11.25 -25.72
CA VAL A 230 -0.92 10.62 -26.18
C VAL A 230 -2.10 11.58 -26.03
N GLY A 231 -2.23 12.24 -24.88
CA GLY A 231 -3.30 13.21 -24.63
C GLY A 231 -3.29 14.39 -25.60
N ARG A 232 -2.11 14.89 -26.00
CA ARG A 232 -1.99 15.91 -27.05
C ARG A 232 -2.47 15.40 -28.41
N ARG A 233 -2.08 14.17 -28.79
CA ARG A 233 -2.49 13.56 -30.07
C ARG A 233 -4.00 13.34 -30.15
N VAL A 234 -4.62 12.86 -29.07
CA VAL A 234 -6.08 12.67 -29.00
C VAL A 234 -6.81 14.00 -29.14
N ARG A 235 -6.42 15.03 -28.38
CA ARG A 235 -7.01 16.37 -28.50
C ARG A 235 -6.87 16.96 -29.90
N ALA A 236 -5.71 16.79 -30.53
CA ALA A 236 -5.49 17.26 -31.91
C ALA A 236 -6.36 16.50 -32.94
N ARG A 237 -6.60 15.19 -32.76
CA ARG A 237 -7.49 14.41 -33.63
C ARG A 237 -8.96 14.81 -33.46
N VAL A 238 -9.40 14.98 -32.21
CA VAL A 238 -10.77 15.43 -31.91
C VAL A 238 -11.00 16.84 -32.46
N GLY A 239 -10.04 17.77 -32.28
CA GLY A 239 -10.14 19.11 -32.85
C GLY A 239 -10.23 19.15 -34.37
N ARG A 240 -9.59 18.21 -35.07
CA ARG A 240 -9.69 18.05 -36.54
C ARG A 240 -10.97 17.34 -37.01
N ALA A 241 -11.65 16.61 -36.14
CA ALA A 241 -12.91 15.93 -36.48
C ALA A 241 -14.14 16.80 -36.20
N LEU A 242 -13.97 17.85 -35.39
CA LEU A 242 -15.02 18.79 -34.98
C LEU A 242 -14.96 20.15 -35.69
N GLY A 243 -13.98 20.35 -36.58
CA GLY A 243 -13.82 21.55 -37.41
C GLY A 243 -13.59 21.15 -38.85
#